data_AF-M8BH91-F1
#
_entry.id   AF-M8BH91-F1
#
_cell.length_a   1.000
_cell.length_b   1.000
_cell.length_c   1.000
_cell.angle_alpha   90.00
_cell.angle_beta   90.00
_cell.angle_gamma   90.00
#
_symmetry.space_group_name_H-M   'P 1'
#
loop_
_entity.id
_entity.type
_entity.pdbx_description
1 polymer ?
#
loop_
_entity_poly.entity_id
_entity_poly.type
_entity_poly.pdbx_seq_one_letter_code
_entity_poly.pdbx_strand_id
1 'polypeptide(L)'
;MEIPRLVINGGTRILLANLFALEQTKDCWNEGTMTGYLVLMNALVNTGADVAVLQRHGILDNMLSNEEEAAAFFNQLGGSALFGPRTHRYARLFKDTNDFCDSRWNRYMAVLKRDHLRTPCSIINLLAAAILLFVSVISAGYVICRYRHSCT
;
A
#
# COMPACT_ATOMS: atom_id res chain seq x y z
N MET A 1 12.67 -1.21 0.00
CA MET A 1 12.23 -2.32 -0.86
C MET A 1 12.00 -1.75 -2.23
N GLU A 2 12.52 -2.39 -3.27
CA GLU A 2 12.32 -1.96 -4.66
C GLU A 2 11.59 -3.07 -5.40
N ILE A 3 10.42 -2.75 -5.96
CA ILE A 3 9.72 -3.65 -6.87
C ILE A 3 10.40 -3.47 -8.23
N PRO A 4 10.89 -4.54 -8.87
CA PRO A 4 11.54 -4.41 -10.17
C PRO A 4 10.55 -3.85 -11.19
N ARG A 5 11.02 -2.90 -12.01
CA ARG A 5 10.23 -2.35 -13.11
C ARG A 5 9.86 -3.47 -14.08
N LEU A 6 8.58 -3.61 -14.38
CA LEU A 6 8.06 -4.58 -15.33
C LEU A 6 7.52 -3.87 -16.57
N VAL A 7 7.91 -4.33 -17.75
CA VAL A 7 7.31 -3.92 -19.02
C VAL A 7 6.35 -4.99 -19.49
N ILE A 8 5.05 -4.69 -19.52
CA ILE A 8 4.02 -5.64 -19.96
C ILE A 8 3.62 -5.35 -21.41
N ASN A 9 3.83 -6.35 -22.26
CA ASN A 9 3.38 -6.38 -23.65
C ASN A 9 2.90 -7.80 -23.99
N GLY A 10 2.44 -8.03 -25.22
CA GLY A 10 1.96 -9.35 -25.64
C GLY A 10 2.99 -10.48 -25.46
N GLY A 11 4.26 -10.23 -25.77
CA GLY A 11 5.34 -11.20 -25.59
C GLY A 11 5.64 -11.48 -24.13
N THR A 12 5.73 -10.43 -23.29
CA THR A 12 5.95 -10.58 -21.85
C THR A 12 4.81 -11.38 -21.22
N ARG A 13 3.54 -11.13 -21.59
CA ARG A 13 2.40 -11.91 -21.06
C ARG A 13 2.54 -13.40 -21.29
N ILE A 14 2.94 -13.79 -22.51
CA ILE A 14 3.16 -15.20 -22.87
C ILE A 14 4.32 -15.77 -22.05
N LEU A 15 5.42 -15.04 -21.94
CA LEU A 15 6.59 -15.48 -21.15
C LEU A 15 6.21 -15.69 -19.68
N LEU A 16 5.53 -14.72 -19.07
CA LEU A 16 5.11 -14.78 -17.67
C LEU A 16 4.14 -15.95 -17.43
N ALA A 17 3.18 -16.18 -18.33
CA ALA A 17 2.25 -17.30 -18.26
C ALA A 17 2.96 -18.66 -18.41
N ASN A 18 3.93 -18.78 -19.31
CA ASN A 18 4.70 -20.01 -19.52
C ASN A 18 5.61 -20.31 -18.33
N LEU A 19 6.30 -19.30 -17.77
CA LEU A 19 7.12 -19.46 -16.57
C LEU A 19 6.27 -19.83 -15.36
N PHE A 20 5.10 -19.21 -15.22
CA PHE A 20 4.14 -19.57 -14.20
C PHE A 20 3.69 -21.03 -14.34
N ALA A 21 3.25 -21.46 -15.53
CA ALA A 21 2.85 -22.85 -15.77
C ALA A 21 4.01 -23.84 -15.51
N LEU A 22 5.25 -23.48 -15.86
CA LEU A 22 6.43 -24.28 -15.58
C LEU A 22 6.67 -24.45 -14.07
N GLU A 23 6.55 -23.38 -13.30
CA GLU A 23 6.72 -23.46 -11.84
C GLU A 23 5.60 -24.26 -11.17
N GLN A 24 4.35 -24.09 -11.63
CA GLN A 24 3.18 -24.81 -11.11
C GLN A 24 3.26 -26.30 -11.42
N THR A 25 3.67 -26.70 -12.63
CA THR A 25 3.78 -28.11 -13.04
C THR A 25 4.92 -28.87 -12.37
N LYS A 26 5.97 -28.18 -11.92
CA LYS A 26 7.10 -28.78 -11.21
C LYS A 26 6.91 -28.88 -9.69
N ASP A 27 5.72 -28.52 -9.18
CA ASP A 27 5.45 -28.38 -7.75
C ASP A 27 6.41 -27.43 -7.00
N CYS A 28 7.08 -26.53 -7.74
CA CYS A 28 8.02 -25.56 -7.19
C CYS A 28 7.33 -24.28 -6.71
N TRP A 29 6.01 -24.23 -6.60
CA TRP A 29 5.24 -23.02 -6.32
C TRP A 29 5.56 -22.31 -5.00
N ASN A 30 6.10 -23.03 -4.01
CA ASN A 30 6.57 -22.43 -2.75
C ASN A 30 7.93 -21.72 -2.89
N GLU A 31 8.79 -22.19 -3.78
CA GLU A 31 10.12 -21.61 -4.03
C GLU A 31 10.16 -20.75 -5.30
N GLY A 32 9.11 -20.87 -6.11
CA GLY A 32 8.91 -20.23 -7.40
C GLY A 32 8.91 -18.72 -7.28
N THR A 33 9.89 -18.10 -7.93
CA THR A 33 10.03 -16.65 -7.90
C THR A 33 8.92 -15.99 -8.71
N MET A 34 8.48 -16.68 -9.78
CA MET A 34 7.50 -16.15 -10.71
C MET A 34 6.08 -16.21 -10.14
N THR A 35 5.70 -17.34 -9.53
CA THR A 35 4.41 -17.54 -8.86
C THR A 35 4.26 -16.54 -7.72
N GLY A 36 5.28 -16.42 -6.85
CA GLY A 36 5.25 -15.45 -5.75
C GLY A 36 5.15 -14.00 -6.25
N TYR A 37 5.82 -13.68 -7.36
CA TYR A 37 5.76 -12.35 -7.97
C TYR A 37 4.37 -12.05 -8.55
N LEU A 38 3.73 -13.01 -9.21
CA LEU A 38 2.38 -12.83 -9.76
C LEU A 38 1.32 -12.69 -8.67
N VAL A 39 1.46 -13.43 -7.56
CA VAL A 39 0.60 -13.25 -6.39
C VAL A 39 0.75 -11.85 -5.81
N LEU A 40 1.98 -11.34 -5.72
CA LEU A 40 2.24 -9.95 -5.32
C LEU A 40 1.59 -8.95 -6.27
N MET A 41 1.77 -9.12 -7.59
CA MET A 41 1.19 -8.22 -8.59
C MET A 41 -0.35 -8.25 -8.57
N ASN A 42 -0.96 -9.42 -8.38
CA ASN A 42 -2.40 -9.58 -8.19
C ASN A 42 -2.90 -8.85 -6.93
N ALA A 43 -2.13 -8.88 -5.83
CA ALA A 43 -2.49 -8.14 -4.62
C ALA A 43 -2.35 -6.61 -4.77
N LEU A 44 -1.45 -6.15 -5.65
CA LEU A 44 -1.23 -4.72 -5.92
C LEU A 44 -2.18 -4.15 -6.98
N VAL A 45 -2.62 -4.98 -7.92
CA VAL A 45 -3.38 -4.57 -9.10
C VAL A 45 -4.73 -5.26 -9.12
N ASN A 46 -5.78 -4.59 -8.66
CA ASN A 46 -7.14 -5.10 -8.74
C ASN A 46 -7.92 -4.47 -9.91
N THR A 47 -7.61 -3.22 -10.26
CA THR A 47 -8.29 -2.40 -11.27
C THR A 47 -7.30 -1.69 -12.20
N GLY A 48 -7.79 -1.16 -13.33
CA GLY A 48 -6.98 -0.31 -14.22
C GLY A 48 -6.44 0.94 -13.52
N ALA A 49 -7.14 1.47 -12.52
CA ALA A 49 -6.64 2.59 -11.71
C ALA A 49 -5.37 2.22 -10.92
N ASP A 50 -5.27 0.98 -10.44
CA ASP A 50 -4.08 0.50 -9.72
C ASP A 50 -2.89 0.36 -10.68
N VAL A 51 -3.12 -0.12 -11.91
CA VAL A 51 -2.12 -0.13 -12.99
C VAL A 51 -1.61 1.28 -13.26
N ALA A 52 -2.51 2.26 -13.39
CA ALA A 52 -2.14 3.65 -13.64
C ALA A 52 -1.29 4.24 -12.48
N VAL A 53 -1.56 3.86 -11.24
CA VAL A 53 -0.72 4.25 -10.09
C VAL A 53 0.68 3.65 -10.21
N LEU A 54 0.79 2.36 -10.55
CA LEU A 54 2.09 1.70 -10.72
C LEU A 54 2.89 2.29 -11.89
N GLN A 55 2.23 2.69 -12.97
CA GLN A 55 2.85 3.40 -14.09
C GLN A 55 3.41 4.76 -13.68
N ARG A 56 2.63 5.55 -12.93
CA ARG A 56 3.08 6.85 -12.43
C ARG A 56 4.32 6.76 -11.54
N HIS A 57 4.47 5.65 -10.82
CA HIS A 57 5.63 5.39 -9.96
C HIS A 57 6.77 4.66 -10.69
N GLY A 58 6.64 4.41 -12.00
CA GLY A 58 7.67 3.75 -12.81
C GLY A 58 7.87 2.26 -12.52
N ILE A 59 6.91 1.63 -11.83
CA ILE A 59 6.96 0.22 -11.43
C ILE A 59 6.45 -0.68 -12.55
N LEU A 60 5.43 -0.23 -13.28
CA LEU A 60 4.83 -0.99 -14.38
C LEU A 60 4.83 -0.11 -15.64
N ASP A 61 5.24 -0.65 -16.77
CA ASP A 61 5.18 0.01 -18.07
C ASP A 61 4.20 -0.80 -18.94
N ASN A 62 2.98 -0.28 -19.08
CA ASN A 62 1.91 -0.95 -19.79
C ASN A 62 1.94 -0.59 -21.27
N MET A 63 2.31 -1.56 -22.11
CA MET A 63 2.26 -1.47 -23.57
C MET A 63 1.08 -2.28 -24.15
N LEU A 64 0.07 -2.60 -23.34
CA LEU A 64 -1.19 -3.19 -23.80
C LEU A 64 -2.19 -2.11 -24.23
N SER A 65 -3.38 -2.54 -24.65
CA SER A 65 -4.40 -1.64 -25.22
C SER A 65 -4.96 -0.65 -24.19
N ASN A 66 -5.10 -1.09 -22.93
CA ASN A 66 -5.54 -0.28 -21.80
C ASN A 66 -5.07 -0.89 -20.47
N GLU A 67 -5.25 -0.14 -19.39
CA GLU A 67 -4.90 -0.50 -18.03
C GLU A 67 -5.76 -1.64 -17.49
N GLU A 68 -7.04 -1.71 -17.87
CA GLU A 68 -7.94 -2.81 -17.49
C GLU A 68 -7.47 -4.16 -18.03
N GLU A 69 -6.89 -4.18 -19.24
CA GLU A 69 -6.33 -5.39 -19.85
C GLU A 69 -5.13 -5.91 -19.04
N ALA A 70 -4.25 -5.01 -18.59
CA ALA A 70 -3.14 -5.36 -17.71
C ALA A 70 -3.63 -5.85 -16.35
N ALA A 71 -4.63 -5.17 -15.77
CA ALA A 71 -5.22 -5.59 -14.50
C ALA A 71 -5.85 -6.98 -14.58
N ALA A 72 -6.64 -7.23 -15.64
CA ALA A 72 -7.26 -8.53 -15.89
C ALA A 72 -6.21 -9.65 -16.01
N PHE A 73 -5.08 -9.38 -16.67
CA PHE A 73 -3.99 -10.35 -16.79
C PHE A 73 -3.42 -10.77 -15.42
N PHE A 74 -3.07 -9.81 -14.56
CA PHE A 74 -2.52 -10.12 -13.24
C PHE A 74 -3.56 -10.78 -12.33
N ASN A 75 -4.82 -10.33 -12.39
CA ASN A 75 -5.92 -10.92 -11.64
C ASN A 75 -6.18 -12.38 -12.01
N GLN A 76 -6.19 -12.70 -13.31
CA GLN A 76 -6.41 -14.07 -13.77
C GLN A 76 -5.24 -14.98 -13.41
N LEU A 77 -4.01 -14.55 -13.69
CA LEU A 77 -2.84 -15.40 -13.54
C LEU A 77 -2.45 -15.56 -12.06
N GLY A 78 -2.46 -14.49 -11.28
CA GLY A 78 -2.17 -14.53 -9.85
C GLY A 78 -3.30 -15.14 -9.02
N GLY A 79 -4.57 -14.98 -9.44
CA GLY A 79 -5.71 -15.65 -8.80
C GLY A 79 -5.74 -17.17 -9.01
N SER A 80 -5.10 -17.67 -10.07
CA SER A 80 -5.00 -19.09 -10.39
C SER A 80 -3.76 -19.78 -9.77
N ALA A 81 -2.96 -19.05 -9.00
CA ALA A 81 -1.75 -19.57 -8.39
C ALA A 81 -2.05 -20.55 -7.25
N LEU A 82 -1.55 -21.78 -7.36
CA LEU A 82 -1.32 -22.59 -6.17
C LEU A 82 -0.11 -21.98 -5.46
N PHE A 83 -0.30 -21.48 -4.24
CA PHE A 83 0.79 -20.91 -3.44
C PHE A 83 0.58 -21.14 -1.95
N GLY A 84 1.67 -21.28 -1.20
CA GLY A 84 1.64 -21.42 0.25
C GLY A 84 1.65 -20.04 0.91
N PRO A 85 0.60 -19.60 1.61
CA PRO A 85 0.48 -18.22 2.11
C PRO A 85 1.59 -17.78 3.05
N ARG A 86 2.26 -18.74 3.70
CA ARG A 86 3.29 -18.51 4.72
C ARG A 86 4.69 -18.94 4.29
N THR A 87 4.81 -19.64 3.17
CA THR A 87 6.05 -20.31 2.73
C THR A 87 6.61 -19.76 1.44
N HIS A 88 5.81 -19.03 0.65
CA HIS A 88 6.27 -18.43 -0.60
C HIS A 88 7.32 -17.34 -0.37
N ARG A 89 8.16 -17.09 -1.37
CA ARG A 89 9.29 -16.13 -1.31
C ARG A 89 8.91 -14.73 -0.83
N TYR A 90 7.69 -14.27 -1.08
CA TYR A 90 7.18 -12.96 -0.67
C TYR A 90 6.33 -12.99 0.61
N ALA A 91 6.22 -14.13 1.31
CA ALA A 91 5.38 -14.24 2.51
C ALA A 91 5.78 -13.25 3.60
N ARG A 92 7.08 -13.00 3.77
CA ARG A 92 7.56 -11.97 4.71
C ARG A 92 7.13 -10.58 4.28
N LEU A 93 7.17 -10.26 2.98
CA LEU A 93 6.69 -8.98 2.47
C LEU A 93 5.21 -8.75 2.77
N PHE A 94 4.38 -9.75 2.49
CA PHE A 94 2.95 -9.69 2.83
C PHE A 94 2.74 -9.51 4.32
N LYS A 95 3.48 -10.26 5.15
CA LYS A 95 3.41 -10.13 6.60
C LYS A 95 3.80 -8.72 7.08
N ASP A 96 4.97 -8.24 6.66
CA ASP A 96 5.48 -6.92 7.08
C ASP A 96 4.53 -5.80 6.64
N THR A 97 3.97 -5.90 5.43
CA THR A 97 3.00 -4.94 4.91
C THR A 97 1.69 -4.99 5.70
N ASN A 98 1.20 -6.19 6.01
CA ASN A 98 -0.01 -6.36 6.80
C ASN A 98 0.17 -5.86 8.24
N ASP A 99 1.29 -6.20 8.88
CA ASP A 99 1.64 -5.73 10.23
C ASP A 99 1.76 -4.18 10.26
N PHE A 100 2.33 -3.58 9.21
CA PHE A 100 2.36 -2.13 9.04
C PHE A 100 0.96 -1.52 8.90
N CYS A 101 0.10 -2.12 8.08
CA CYS A 101 -1.27 -1.65 7.88
C CYS A 101 -2.17 -1.87 9.11
N ASP A 102 -1.94 -2.92 9.89
CA ASP A 102 -2.72 -3.25 11.10
C ASP A 102 -2.31 -2.40 12.31
N SER A 103 -1.14 -1.75 12.27
CA SER A 103 -0.73 -0.78 13.29
C SER A 103 -1.75 0.35 13.38
N ARG A 104 -2.40 0.47 14.56
CA ARG A 104 -3.37 1.54 14.87
C ARG A 104 -2.80 2.91 14.54
N TRP A 105 -1.54 3.15 14.89
CA TRP A 105 -0.85 4.42 14.61
C TRP A 105 -0.80 4.74 13.11
N ASN A 106 -0.41 3.76 12.28
CA ASN A 106 -0.32 3.94 10.84
C ASN A 106 -1.69 4.16 10.20
N ARG A 107 -2.73 3.49 10.69
CA ARG A 107 -4.12 3.74 10.28
C ARG A 107 -4.58 5.16 10.60
N TYR A 108 -4.37 5.62 11.84
CA TYR A 108 -4.72 6.99 12.23
C TYR A 108 -3.95 8.02 11.40
N MET A 109 -2.66 7.77 11.16
CA MET A 109 -1.84 8.65 10.30
C MET A 109 -2.32 8.66 8.85
N ALA A 110 -2.74 7.52 8.30
CA ALA A 110 -3.30 7.43 6.96
C ALA A 110 -4.61 8.22 6.82
N VAL A 111 -5.50 8.12 7.81
CA VAL A 111 -6.74 8.92 7.88
C VAL A 111 -6.42 10.41 8.00
N LEU A 112 -5.52 10.79 8.91
CA LEU A 112 -5.08 12.16 9.08
C LEU A 112 -4.53 12.75 7.77
N LYS A 113 -3.68 12.01 7.06
CA LYS A 113 -3.11 12.44 5.79
C LYS A 113 -4.17 12.58 4.70
N ARG A 114 -5.12 11.63 4.63
CA ARG A 114 -6.18 11.60 3.63
C ARG A 114 -7.20 12.74 3.82
N ASP A 115 -7.59 13.01 5.06
CA ASP A 115 -8.71 13.92 5.35
C ASP A 115 -8.22 15.33 5.70
N HIS A 116 -7.06 15.44 6.35
CA HIS A 116 -6.56 16.72 6.86
C HIS A 116 -5.39 17.29 6.05
N LEU A 117 -4.57 16.47 5.39
CA LEU A 117 -3.39 16.96 4.65
C LEU A 117 -3.59 16.99 3.12
N ARG A 118 -4.78 16.65 2.62
CA ARG A 118 -5.05 16.55 1.18
C ARG A 118 -5.35 17.91 0.52
N THR A 119 -5.84 18.88 1.28
CA THR A 119 -6.20 20.21 0.78
C THR A 119 -5.61 21.31 1.67
N PRO A 120 -5.11 22.41 1.07
CA PRO A 120 -4.46 23.48 1.83
C PRO A 120 -5.38 24.08 2.90
N CYS A 121 -6.69 24.18 2.64
CA CYS A 121 -7.66 24.66 3.63
C CYS A 121 -7.77 23.72 4.86
N SER A 122 -7.68 22.40 4.64
CA SER A 122 -7.78 21.44 5.74
C SER A 122 -6.53 21.49 6.65
N ILE A 123 -5.36 21.77 6.06
CA ILE A 123 -4.12 22.01 6.79
C ILE A 123 -4.23 23.26 7.68
N ILE A 124 -4.75 24.37 7.13
CA ILE A 124 -4.93 25.62 7.89
C ILE A 124 -5.89 25.40 9.06
N ASN A 125 -7.01 24.71 8.83
CA ASN A 125 -7.97 24.40 9.88
C ASN A 125 -7.35 23.54 10.98
N LEU A 126 -6.53 22.54 10.62
CA LEU A 126 -5.82 21.71 11.58
C LEU A 126 -4.84 22.53 12.43
N LEU A 127 -4.07 23.43 11.80
CA LEU A 127 -3.14 24.32 12.50
C LEU A 127 -3.87 25.28 13.45
N ALA A 128 -4.97 25.88 13.00
CA ALA A 128 -5.78 26.76 13.83
C ALA A 128 -6.33 26.02 15.07
N ALA A 129 -6.89 24.82 14.89
CA ALA A 129 -7.36 23.99 16.00
C ALA A 129 -6.24 23.62 16.98
N ALA A 130 -5.04 23.29 16.48
CA ALA A 130 -3.88 22.99 17.32
C ALA A 130 -3.43 24.19 18.16
N ILE A 131 -3.37 25.39 17.56
CA ILE A 131 -3.02 26.63 18.27
C ILE A 131 -4.05 26.93 19.36
N LEU A 132 -5.35 26.83 19.04
CA LEU A 132 -6.43 27.06 20.01
C LEU A 132 -6.36 26.07 21.18
N LEU A 133 -6.08 24.80 20.92
CA LEU A 133 -5.87 23.78 21.96
C LEU A 133 -4.69 24.14 22.86
N PHE A 134 -3.58 24.56 22.27
CA PHE A 134 -2.37 24.93 23.02
C PHE A 134 -2.61 26.12 23.94
N VAL A 135 -3.26 27.17 23.42
CA VAL A 135 -3.66 28.34 24.21
C VAL A 135 -4.61 27.94 25.33
N SER A 136 -5.60 27.08 25.05
CA SER A 136 -6.55 26.60 26.04
C SER A 136 -5.84 25.88 27.21
N VAL A 137 -4.91 24.97 26.91
CA VAL A 137 -4.13 24.25 27.93
C VAL A 137 -3.30 25.19 28.79
N ILE A 138 -2.61 26.16 28.18
CA ILE A 138 -1.82 27.16 28.92
C ILE A 138 -2.73 28.00 29.82
N SER A 139 -3.87 28.46 29.28
CA SER A 139 -4.82 29.29 30.04
C SER A 139 -5.39 28.53 31.24
N ALA A 140 -5.77 27.26 31.07
CA ALA A 140 -6.24 26.41 32.15
C ALA A 140 -5.15 26.19 33.21
N GLY A 141 -3.91 25.93 32.78
CA GLY A 141 -2.76 25.81 33.69
C GLY A 141 -2.53 27.08 34.51
N TYR A 142 -2.55 28.26 33.88
CA TYR A 142 -2.40 29.53 34.56
C TYR A 142 -3.50 29.78 35.60
N VAL A 143 -4.75 29.48 35.25
CA VAL A 143 -5.90 29.61 36.18
C VAL A 143 -5.72 28.69 37.39
N ILE A 144 -5.34 27.42 37.19
CA ILE A 144 -5.12 26.46 38.27
C ILE A 144 -3.97 26.89 39.19
N CYS A 145 -2.83 27.30 38.62
CA CYS A 145 -1.69 27.79 39.39
C CYS A 145 -2.05 29.03 40.22
N ARG A 146 -2.77 29.98 39.61
CA ARG A 146 -3.22 31.19 40.30
C ARG A 146 -4.20 30.87 41.43
N TYR A 147 -5.15 29.97 41.19
CA TYR A 147 -6.10 29.52 42.21
C TYR A 147 -5.37 28.89 43.41
N ARG A 148 -4.37 28.04 43.14
CA ARG A 148 -3.56 27.40 44.18
C ARG A 148 -2.76 28.41 45.01
N HIS A 149 -2.17 29.42 44.38
CA HIS A 149 -1.41 30.46 45.09
C HIS A 149 -2.30 31.38 45.95
N SER A 150 -3.55 31.62 45.55
CA SER A 150 -4.49 32.43 46.34
C SER A 150 -5.05 31.71 47.58
N CYS A 151 -4.90 30.39 47.68
CA CYS A 151 -5.39 29.58 48.80
C CYS A 151 -4.30 29.21 49.84
N THR A 152 -3.03 29.52 49.55
CA THR A 152 -1.90 29.48 50.50
C THR A 152 -1.66 30.85 51.11
#